data_AF-A0A2G6EZJ9-F1
#
_entry.id   AF-A0A2G6EZJ9-F1
#
_cell.length_a   1.000
_cell.length_b   1.000
_cell.length_c   1.000
_cell.angle_alpha   90.00
_cell.angle_beta   90.00
_cell.angle_gamma   90.00
#
_symmetry.space_group_name_H-M   'P 1'
#
loop_
_entity.id
_entity.type
_entity.pdbx_description
1 polymer ?
#
loop_
_entity_poly.entity_id
_entity_poly.type
_entity_poly.pdbx_seq_one_letter_code
_entity_poly.pdbx_strand_id
1 'polypeptide(L)'
;MKKLISSALFAITFGLFISSCSSEDVKEPTCSDGIQNQGETAIDCGGPCGDCAHIVTGKITENTTWTNDQIWVIEKHVVVTDGVTLTIEPGTIIKGKEGQGTLASALIIEKGAKIMAEGTADAPIIFTSINDNIALDQTSGTNLSIADTGLWGGLIILGKATGSFEGNVTEFNIEGIAASDEYGSYGGTDDTDNSGSLKYVSIRHGGTDLGEGDEING
;
A
#
# COMPACT_ATOMS: atom_id res chain seq x y z
N MET A 1 49.37 10.67 -90.05
CA MET A 1 49.24 10.94 -88.60
C MET A 1 47.77 11.22 -88.27
N LYS A 2 47.00 10.20 -87.89
CA LYS A 2 45.65 10.33 -87.32
C LYS A 2 45.45 9.14 -86.39
N LYS A 3 45.43 9.37 -85.07
CA LYS A 3 44.86 8.43 -84.10
C LYS A 3 44.03 9.25 -83.11
N LEU A 4 42.71 9.03 -83.19
CA LEU A 4 41.71 9.49 -82.25
C LEU A 4 41.86 8.70 -80.94
N ILE A 5 41.86 9.40 -79.81
CA ILE A 5 41.81 8.79 -78.47
C ILE A 5 40.40 9.03 -77.93
N SER A 6 39.71 7.92 -77.64
CA SER A 6 38.35 7.88 -77.09
C SER A 6 38.41 7.97 -75.57
N SER A 7 37.64 8.89 -74.99
CA SER A 7 37.51 9.11 -73.55
C SER A 7 36.59 8.05 -72.93
N ALA A 8 37.09 7.27 -71.97
CA ALA A 8 36.28 6.37 -71.16
C ALA A 8 35.80 7.10 -69.89
N LEU A 9 34.48 7.14 -69.71
CA LEU A 9 33.80 7.70 -68.54
C LEU A 9 33.69 6.61 -67.47
N PHE A 10 34.36 6.79 -66.32
CA PHE A 10 34.27 5.88 -65.17
C PHE A 10 33.23 6.44 -64.18
N ALA A 11 32.08 5.76 -64.04
CA ALA A 11 31.08 6.10 -63.04
C ALA A 11 31.45 5.42 -61.71
N ILE A 12 31.78 6.23 -60.70
CA ILE A 12 32.03 5.77 -59.33
C ILE A 12 30.68 5.75 -58.60
N THR A 13 30.15 4.56 -58.32
CA THR A 13 29.00 4.37 -57.45
C THR A 13 29.43 4.52 -55.99
N PHE A 14 28.97 5.60 -55.34
CA PHE A 14 29.17 5.85 -53.92
C PHE A 14 28.13 5.03 -53.12
N GLY A 15 28.56 3.92 -52.52
CA GLY A 15 27.71 3.11 -51.66
C GLY A 15 27.46 3.81 -50.33
N LEU A 16 26.21 4.10 -50.01
CA LEU A 16 25.79 4.51 -48.67
C LEU A 16 25.93 3.31 -47.71
N PHE A 17 26.88 3.40 -46.79
CA PHE A 17 26.93 2.54 -45.61
C PHE A 17 25.94 3.07 -44.57
N ILE A 18 24.74 2.50 -44.55
CA ILE A 18 23.85 2.60 -43.40
C ILE A 18 24.43 1.73 -42.28
N SER A 19 25.10 2.38 -41.32
CA SER A 19 25.47 1.77 -40.05
C SER A 19 24.19 1.50 -39.26
N SER A 20 23.74 0.25 -39.32
CA SER A 20 22.72 -0.28 -38.43
C SER A 20 23.29 -0.25 -37.02
N CYS A 21 22.85 0.70 -36.20
CA CYS A 21 23.07 0.64 -34.77
C CYS A 21 22.23 -0.52 -34.25
N SER A 22 22.86 -1.66 -33.96
CA SER A 22 22.21 -2.72 -33.19
C SER A 22 21.81 -2.09 -31.86
N SER A 23 20.51 -1.94 -31.64
CA SER A 23 19.98 -1.67 -30.30
C SER A 23 20.55 -2.74 -29.39
N GLU A 24 21.38 -2.34 -28.41
CA GLU A 24 21.76 -3.26 -27.35
C GLU A 24 20.46 -3.83 -26.77
N ASP A 25 20.35 -5.16 -26.74
CA ASP A 25 19.20 -5.88 -26.21
C ASP A 25 19.03 -5.47 -24.74
N VAL A 26 18.24 -4.43 -24.48
CA VAL A 26 17.76 -4.11 -23.15
C VAL A 26 16.84 -5.27 -22.80
N LYS A 27 17.39 -6.26 -22.08
CA LYS A 27 16.63 -7.42 -21.63
C LYS A 27 15.51 -6.88 -20.74
N GLU A 28 14.26 -7.05 -21.20
CA GLU A 28 13.09 -6.67 -20.42
C GLU A 28 13.17 -7.33 -19.04
N PRO A 29 12.89 -6.60 -17.95
CA PRO A 29 13.01 -7.13 -16.62
C PRO A 29 12.02 -8.28 -16.41
N THR A 30 12.48 -9.34 -15.77
CA THR A 30 11.74 -10.60 -15.62
C THR A 30 10.99 -10.64 -14.30
N CYS A 31 10.06 -9.71 -14.11
CA CYS A 31 9.36 -9.47 -12.85
C CYS A 31 8.28 -10.52 -12.50
N SER A 32 8.37 -11.73 -13.03
CA SER A 32 7.39 -12.81 -12.83
C SER A 32 7.99 -14.18 -13.19
N ASP A 33 9.32 -14.33 -13.11
CA ASP A 33 10.02 -15.57 -13.46
C ASP A 33 10.39 -16.42 -12.23
N GLY A 34 10.04 -15.95 -11.02
CA GLY A 34 10.20 -16.67 -9.77
C GLY A 34 11.63 -16.66 -9.24
N ILE A 35 12.51 -15.80 -9.77
CA ILE A 35 13.91 -15.71 -9.35
C ILE A 35 14.35 -14.26 -9.13
N GLN A 36 15.00 -13.98 -7.99
CA GLN A 36 15.54 -12.64 -7.71
C GLN A 36 16.75 -12.34 -8.63
N ASN A 37 16.56 -11.55 -9.69
CA ASN A 37 17.60 -11.23 -10.66
C ASN A 37 17.51 -9.77 -11.18
N GLN A 38 18.40 -9.37 -12.09
CA GLN A 38 18.30 -8.09 -12.84
C GLN A 38 18.16 -6.81 -11.99
N GLY A 39 18.60 -6.83 -10.73
CA GLY A 39 18.53 -5.67 -9.82
C GLY A 39 17.29 -5.64 -8.92
N GLU A 40 16.49 -6.71 -8.91
CA GLU A 40 15.37 -6.90 -7.99
C GLU A 40 15.81 -6.93 -6.51
N THR A 41 14.99 -6.35 -5.64
CA THR A 41 15.23 -6.33 -4.19
C THR A 41 14.62 -7.52 -3.47
N ALA A 42 13.61 -8.18 -4.06
CA ALA A 42 13.14 -9.52 -3.68
C ALA A 42 12.66 -10.29 -4.93
N ILE A 43 12.22 -11.55 -4.78
CA ILE A 43 11.78 -12.37 -5.92
C ILE A 43 10.65 -11.65 -6.68
N ASP A 44 10.87 -11.38 -7.97
CA ASP A 44 9.90 -10.76 -8.89
C ASP A 44 9.46 -9.33 -8.50
N CYS A 45 10.19 -8.63 -7.63
CA CYS A 45 9.90 -7.24 -7.26
C CYS A 45 11.14 -6.44 -6.85
N GLY A 46 11.00 -5.12 -6.83
CA GLY A 46 12.05 -4.15 -6.57
C GLY A 46 12.91 -3.86 -7.79
N GLY A 47 13.71 -2.79 -7.71
CA GLY A 47 14.57 -2.37 -8.80
C GLY A 47 13.77 -2.12 -10.09
N PRO A 48 14.03 -2.87 -11.19
CA PRO A 48 13.26 -2.69 -12.42
C PRO A 48 11.82 -3.23 -12.35
N CYS A 49 11.44 -3.92 -11.27
CA CYS A 49 10.16 -4.63 -11.14
C CYS A 49 9.09 -3.94 -10.27
N GLY A 50 9.27 -2.64 -10.00
CA GLY A 50 8.37 -1.87 -9.12
C GLY A 50 8.51 -2.29 -7.65
N ASP A 51 7.99 -1.50 -6.71
CA ASP A 51 8.23 -1.76 -5.28
C ASP A 51 7.67 -3.11 -4.81
N CYS A 52 8.41 -3.79 -3.94
CA CYS A 52 7.93 -5.01 -3.30
C CYS A 52 6.75 -4.69 -2.37
N ALA A 53 5.61 -5.32 -2.64
CA ALA A 53 4.41 -5.21 -1.84
C ALA A 53 4.18 -6.49 -1.03
N HIS A 54 4.13 -6.38 0.30
CA HIS A 54 3.80 -7.50 1.18
C HIS A 54 2.30 -7.48 1.53
N ILE A 55 1.57 -8.51 1.10
CA ILE A 55 0.12 -8.62 1.36
C ILE A 55 -0.12 -9.16 2.78
N VAL A 56 -0.97 -8.47 3.54
CA VAL A 56 -1.43 -8.86 4.87
C VAL A 56 -2.95 -9.03 4.86
N THR A 57 -3.45 -10.12 5.43
CA THR A 57 -4.88 -10.40 5.54
C THR A 57 -5.19 -11.19 6.82
N GLY A 58 -6.39 -11.05 7.37
CA GLY A 58 -6.83 -11.79 8.54
C GLY A 58 -6.25 -11.27 9.86
N LYS A 59 -6.03 -12.15 10.83
CA LYS A 59 -5.63 -11.78 12.20
C LYS A 59 -4.11 -11.72 12.36
N ILE A 60 -3.62 -10.65 12.98
CA ILE A 60 -2.26 -10.51 13.50
C ILE A 60 -2.30 -10.91 14.98
N THR A 61 -1.84 -12.13 15.26
CA THR A 61 -1.94 -12.77 16.58
C THR A 61 -0.65 -12.71 17.40
N GLU A 62 0.40 -12.10 16.86
CA GLU A 62 1.70 -11.93 17.51
C GLU A 62 2.24 -10.53 17.25
N ASN A 63 3.04 -10.03 18.20
CA ASN A 63 3.65 -8.72 18.08
C ASN A 63 4.46 -8.65 16.77
N THR A 64 4.14 -7.65 15.95
CA THR A 64 4.69 -7.51 14.60
C THR A 64 5.13 -6.08 14.38
N THR A 65 6.19 -5.91 13.59
CA THR A 65 6.67 -4.59 13.14
C THR A 65 6.53 -4.48 11.63
N TRP A 66 5.89 -3.41 11.16
CA TRP A 66 5.83 -3.03 9.75
C TRP A 66 6.92 -2.00 9.45
N THR A 67 7.92 -2.45 8.71
CA THR A 67 9.11 -1.70 8.33
C THR A 67 8.87 -0.78 7.14
N ASN A 68 9.75 0.20 6.94
CA ASN A 68 9.64 1.20 5.87
C ASN A 68 10.42 0.86 4.58
N ASP A 69 11.02 -0.32 4.51
CA ASP A 69 11.78 -0.83 3.35
C ASP A 69 10.89 -1.50 2.29
N GLN A 70 9.58 -1.55 2.52
CA GLN A 70 8.59 -2.15 1.63
C GLN A 70 7.22 -1.50 1.80
N ILE A 71 6.34 -1.71 0.82
CA ILE A 71 4.95 -1.29 0.90
C ILE A 71 4.12 -2.43 1.49
N TRP A 72 3.35 -2.14 2.53
CA TRP A 72 2.41 -3.09 3.12
C TRP A 72 1.06 -2.95 2.43
N VAL A 73 0.48 -4.06 1.97
CA VAL A 73 -0.86 -4.05 1.35
C VAL A 73 -1.82 -4.84 2.23
N ILE A 74 -2.84 -4.19 2.77
CA ILE A 74 -3.88 -4.87 3.55
C ILE A 74 -5.03 -5.31 2.64
N GLU A 75 -5.47 -6.55 2.79
CA GLU A 75 -6.57 -7.16 2.05
C GLU A 75 -7.66 -7.66 3.00
N LYS A 76 -8.90 -7.18 2.80
CA LYS A 76 -10.03 -7.38 3.71
C LYS A 76 -9.73 -6.83 5.11
N HIS A 77 -10.45 -7.27 6.12
CA HIS A 77 -10.13 -6.95 7.50
C HIS A 77 -8.77 -7.55 7.91
N VAL A 78 -7.87 -6.66 8.31
CA VAL A 78 -6.63 -7.00 9.01
C VAL A 78 -6.83 -6.62 10.48
N VAL A 79 -6.83 -7.61 11.36
CA VAL A 79 -7.21 -7.44 12.77
C VAL A 79 -6.02 -7.69 13.67
N VAL A 80 -5.57 -6.69 14.42
CA VAL A 80 -4.60 -6.86 15.51
C VAL A 80 -5.35 -7.30 16.74
N THR A 81 -5.05 -8.50 17.26
CA THR A 81 -5.88 -9.14 18.29
C THR A 81 -5.52 -8.71 19.72
N ASP A 82 -6.42 -8.95 20.69
CA ASP A 82 -6.19 -8.66 22.11
C ASP A 82 -4.79 -9.13 22.60
N GLY A 83 -4.11 -8.25 23.35
CA GLY A 83 -2.76 -8.48 23.86
C GLY A 83 -1.63 -8.29 22.84
N VAL A 84 -1.94 -8.06 21.57
CA VAL A 84 -0.95 -7.89 20.49
C VAL A 84 -0.67 -6.41 20.24
N THR A 85 0.59 -6.10 19.94
CA THR A 85 1.04 -4.78 19.50
C THR A 85 1.51 -4.83 18.05
N LEU A 86 0.90 -4.01 17.19
CA LEU A 86 1.43 -3.68 15.87
C LEU A 86 2.28 -2.41 15.98
N THR A 87 3.57 -2.52 15.66
CA THR A 87 4.47 -1.37 15.57
C THR A 87 4.67 -1.00 14.11
N ILE A 88 4.62 0.28 13.77
CA ILE A 88 4.81 0.78 12.40
C ILE A 88 5.95 1.80 12.42
N GLU A 89 6.99 1.54 11.65
CA GLU A 89 8.16 2.41 11.57
C GLU A 89 7.84 3.75 10.87
N PRO A 90 8.56 4.84 11.18
CA PRO A 90 8.45 6.09 10.44
C PRO A 90 8.71 5.91 8.94
N GLY A 91 7.90 6.56 8.10
CA GLY A 91 8.03 6.48 6.64
C GLY A 91 7.35 5.27 6.00
N THR A 92 6.76 4.36 6.79
CA THR A 92 6.06 3.20 6.23
C THR A 92 4.82 3.61 5.45
N ILE A 93 4.66 3.00 4.26
CA ILE A 93 3.48 3.13 3.40
C ILE A 93 2.63 1.87 3.52
N ILE A 94 1.35 2.06 3.82
CA ILE A 94 0.34 1.01 3.94
C ILE A 94 -0.77 1.32 2.94
N LYS A 95 -1.10 0.35 2.08
CA LYS A 95 -2.14 0.47 1.05
C LYS A 95 -3.31 -0.47 1.33
N GLY A 96 -4.52 0.06 1.34
CA GLY A 96 -5.75 -0.72 1.36
C GLY A 96 -6.11 -1.22 -0.04
N LYS A 97 -6.28 -2.53 -0.20
CA LYS A 97 -6.83 -3.12 -1.42
C LYS A 97 -8.32 -2.74 -1.57
N GLU A 98 -8.78 -2.65 -2.81
CA GLU A 98 -10.18 -2.43 -3.12
C GLU A 98 -11.07 -3.56 -2.57
N GLY A 99 -12.26 -3.20 -2.10
CA GLY A 99 -13.27 -4.13 -1.63
C GLY A 99 -14.48 -3.40 -1.05
N GLN A 100 -15.57 -4.11 -0.82
CA GLN A 100 -16.82 -3.59 -0.23
C GLN A 100 -17.35 -4.58 0.81
N GLY A 101 -18.10 -4.09 1.79
CA GLY A 101 -18.68 -4.93 2.84
C GLY A 101 -17.59 -5.70 3.59
N THR A 102 -17.81 -7.00 3.80
CA THR A 102 -16.82 -7.90 4.44
C THR A 102 -15.54 -8.15 3.63
N LEU A 103 -15.48 -7.66 2.39
CA LEU A 103 -14.28 -7.72 1.55
C LEU A 103 -13.49 -6.42 1.54
N ALA A 104 -14.03 -5.34 2.11
CA ALA A 104 -13.32 -4.07 2.18
C ALA A 104 -12.09 -4.17 3.09
N SER A 105 -11.02 -3.51 2.66
CA SER A 105 -9.77 -3.51 3.42
C SER A 105 -9.80 -2.50 4.54
N ALA A 106 -9.72 -2.96 5.78
CA ALA A 106 -9.62 -2.09 6.96
C ALA A 106 -8.58 -2.65 7.93
N LEU A 107 -7.80 -1.77 8.56
CA LEU A 107 -6.95 -2.13 9.69
C LEU A 107 -7.74 -1.91 10.97
N ILE A 108 -7.92 -2.98 11.74
CA ILE A 108 -8.73 -2.99 12.95
C ILE A 108 -7.83 -3.32 14.13
N ILE A 109 -7.77 -2.42 15.10
CA ILE A 109 -7.11 -2.64 16.38
C ILE A 109 -8.20 -3.07 17.36
N GLU A 110 -8.26 -4.37 17.63
CA GLU A 110 -9.24 -4.96 18.55
C GLU A 110 -9.07 -4.39 19.96
N LYS A 111 -10.16 -4.38 20.73
CA LYS A 111 -10.14 -4.02 22.14
C LYS A 111 -9.04 -4.78 22.90
N GLY A 112 -8.08 -4.06 23.46
CA GLY A 112 -6.93 -4.62 24.20
C GLY A 112 -5.68 -4.89 23.36
N ALA A 113 -5.77 -4.75 22.04
CA ALA A 113 -4.63 -4.63 21.15
C ALA A 113 -4.06 -3.21 21.16
N LYS A 114 -2.88 -3.03 20.56
CA LYS A 114 -2.21 -1.74 20.42
C LYS A 114 -1.67 -1.48 19.02
N ILE A 115 -1.71 -0.23 18.60
CA ILE A 115 -0.98 0.30 17.43
C ILE A 115 0.05 1.34 17.88
N MET A 116 1.31 1.13 17.53
CA MET A 116 2.40 2.10 17.77
C MET A 116 2.88 2.63 16.43
N ALA A 117 2.24 3.70 15.94
CA ALA A 117 2.56 4.33 14.65
C ALA A 117 3.05 5.76 14.89
N GLU A 118 4.35 5.89 15.14
CA GLU A 118 4.96 7.15 15.52
C GLU A 118 5.92 7.66 14.44
N GLY A 119 5.35 8.16 13.34
CA GLY A 119 6.11 8.81 12.28
C GLY A 119 6.77 10.11 12.72
N THR A 120 7.41 10.78 11.77
CA THR A 120 8.01 12.12 11.96
C THR A 120 7.54 13.09 10.87
N ALA A 121 7.86 14.37 11.02
CA ALA A 121 7.55 15.37 9.98
C ALA A 121 8.20 15.03 8.63
N ASP A 122 9.42 14.49 8.66
CA ASP A 122 10.21 14.16 7.47
C ASP A 122 9.90 12.74 6.95
N ALA A 123 9.41 11.85 7.82
CA ALA A 123 9.04 10.47 7.50
C ALA A 123 7.66 10.14 8.11
N PRO A 124 6.57 10.69 7.55
CA PRO A 124 5.22 10.38 8.02
C PRO A 124 4.85 8.93 7.69
N ILE A 125 3.96 8.35 8.49
CA ILE A 125 3.34 7.05 8.15
C ILE A 125 2.12 7.32 7.29
N ILE A 126 2.02 6.65 6.14
CA ILE A 126 0.97 6.92 5.15
C ILE A 126 0.09 5.69 4.97
N PHE A 127 -1.19 5.84 5.27
CA PHE A 127 -2.24 4.92 4.87
C PHE A 127 -2.98 5.48 3.66
N THR A 128 -3.09 4.70 2.59
CA THR A 128 -3.70 5.13 1.32
C THR A 128 -4.36 3.96 0.59
N SER A 129 -4.88 4.17 -0.61
CA SER A 129 -5.42 3.11 -1.48
C SER A 129 -4.30 2.40 -2.24
N ILE A 130 -4.52 1.14 -2.62
CA ILE A 130 -3.69 0.43 -3.60
C ILE A 130 -3.61 1.15 -4.95
N ASN A 131 -4.62 1.98 -5.26
CA ASN A 131 -4.66 2.78 -6.47
C ASN A 131 -3.77 4.02 -6.42
N ASP A 132 -3.26 4.41 -5.25
CA ASP A 132 -2.30 5.50 -5.12
C ASP A 132 -0.95 5.06 -5.72
N ASN A 133 -0.41 5.84 -6.65
CA ASN A 133 0.88 5.55 -7.29
C ASN A 133 2.09 5.98 -6.47
N ILE A 134 1.91 6.39 -5.20
CA ILE A 134 3.00 6.62 -4.26
C ILE A 134 3.95 5.40 -4.19
N ALA A 135 5.24 5.66 -4.30
CA ALA A 135 6.34 4.70 -4.19
C ALA A 135 7.10 4.88 -2.86
N LEU A 136 8.02 3.96 -2.56
CA LEU A 136 8.94 4.11 -1.42
C LEU A 136 9.67 5.46 -1.46
N ASP A 137 10.01 5.98 -0.28
CA ASP A 137 10.63 7.30 -0.05
C ASP A 137 9.81 8.51 -0.53
N GLN A 138 8.56 8.32 -0.95
CA GLN A 138 7.64 9.41 -1.31
C GLN A 138 6.64 9.69 -0.20
N THR A 139 6.18 10.94 -0.14
CA THR A 139 5.12 11.36 0.79
C THR A 139 3.77 11.61 0.10
N SER A 140 3.70 11.61 -1.23
CA SER A 140 2.45 11.62 -1.99
C SER A 140 2.62 10.98 -3.35
N GLY A 141 1.54 10.35 -3.85
CA GLY A 141 1.39 10.06 -5.26
C GLY A 141 0.97 11.31 -6.05
N THR A 142 0.70 11.10 -7.33
CA THR A 142 0.35 12.13 -8.31
C THR A 142 -0.97 11.86 -9.03
N ASN A 143 -1.56 10.68 -8.85
CA ASN A 143 -2.72 10.23 -9.62
C ASN A 143 -4.07 10.36 -8.90
N LEU A 144 -4.06 10.38 -7.56
CA LEU A 144 -5.25 10.57 -6.74
C LEU A 144 -5.31 11.98 -6.16
N SER A 145 -6.53 12.44 -5.94
CA SER A 145 -6.86 13.75 -5.40
C SER A 145 -7.76 13.61 -4.16
N ILE A 146 -8.05 14.73 -3.50
CA ILE A 146 -8.98 14.75 -2.35
C ILE A 146 -10.41 14.33 -2.72
N ALA A 147 -10.77 14.31 -4.00
CA ALA A 147 -12.08 13.88 -4.46
C ALA A 147 -12.21 12.35 -4.52
N ASP A 148 -11.10 11.63 -4.49
CA ASP A 148 -11.05 10.18 -4.58
C ASP A 148 -11.17 9.59 -3.17
N THR A 149 -12.40 9.37 -2.70
CA THR A 149 -12.69 8.77 -1.39
C THR A 149 -13.30 7.38 -1.55
N GLY A 150 -13.46 6.64 -0.45
CA GLY A 150 -14.10 5.33 -0.47
C GLY A 150 -13.32 4.25 -1.20
N LEU A 151 -11.98 4.37 -1.30
CA LEU A 151 -11.15 3.41 -2.03
C LEU A 151 -10.65 2.26 -1.15
N TRP A 152 -10.82 2.36 0.16
CA TRP A 152 -10.61 1.31 1.16
C TRP A 152 -11.36 1.68 2.45
N GLY A 153 -11.42 0.76 3.42
CA GLY A 153 -12.13 0.91 4.69
C GLY A 153 -11.57 2.03 5.54
N GLY A 154 -10.34 1.87 6.01
CA GLY A 154 -9.71 2.83 6.91
C GLY A 154 -9.06 2.17 8.12
N LEU A 155 -8.85 2.97 9.15
CA LEU A 155 -8.31 2.54 10.44
C LEU A 155 -9.42 2.59 11.48
N ILE A 156 -9.59 1.48 12.21
CA ILE A 156 -10.52 1.36 13.33
C ILE A 156 -9.70 1.03 14.57
N ILE A 157 -9.92 1.78 15.66
CA ILE A 157 -9.26 1.54 16.95
C ILE A 157 -10.35 1.40 18.02
N LEU A 158 -10.47 0.20 18.57
CA LEU A 158 -11.48 -0.14 19.57
C LEU A 158 -10.83 -0.15 20.97
N GLY A 159 -11.43 0.57 21.91
CA GLY A 159 -10.92 0.71 23.28
C GLY A 159 -11.83 0.09 24.34
N LYS A 160 -11.32 -0.01 25.58
CA LYS A 160 -12.02 -0.53 26.78
C LYS A 160 -12.66 0.57 27.65
N ALA A 161 -12.52 1.83 27.26
CA ALA A 161 -13.06 2.98 27.99
C ALA A 161 -14.58 3.03 27.98
N THR A 162 -15.17 3.70 28.96
CA THR A 162 -16.61 3.90 29.03
C THR A 162 -17.11 4.72 27.83
N GLY A 163 -18.12 4.22 27.12
CA GLY A 163 -18.80 4.94 26.04
C GLY A 163 -20.08 5.65 26.49
N SER A 164 -20.49 6.68 25.76
CA SER A 164 -21.79 7.36 25.97
C SER A 164 -22.92 6.61 25.25
N PHE A 165 -23.21 5.38 25.70
CA PHE A 165 -24.21 4.52 25.10
C PHE A 165 -25.62 4.78 25.64
N GLU A 166 -26.64 4.56 24.83
CA GLU A 166 -28.04 4.61 25.29
C GLU A 166 -28.38 3.38 26.14
N GLY A 167 -28.98 3.59 27.31
CA GLY A 167 -29.36 2.52 28.23
C GLY A 167 -28.22 2.08 29.17
N ASN A 168 -28.43 0.95 29.87
CA ASN A 168 -27.45 0.38 30.81
C ASN A 168 -26.51 -0.60 30.10
N VAL A 169 -25.81 -0.13 29.06
CA VAL A 169 -24.91 -0.93 28.22
C VAL A 169 -23.47 -0.46 28.41
N THR A 170 -22.53 -1.39 28.54
CA THR A 170 -21.09 -1.08 28.72
C THR A 170 -20.26 -1.29 27.45
N GLU A 171 -20.77 -2.06 26.49
CA GLU A 171 -20.06 -2.38 25.24
C GLU A 171 -21.04 -2.33 24.06
N PHE A 172 -20.54 -1.91 22.89
CA PHE A 172 -21.30 -1.86 21.65
C PHE A 172 -20.45 -2.43 20.50
N ASN A 173 -21.09 -2.81 19.39
CA ASN A 173 -20.36 -3.21 18.18
C ASN A 173 -20.23 -2.01 17.25
N ILE A 174 -19.04 -1.83 16.66
CA ILE A 174 -18.84 -0.81 15.64
C ILE A 174 -19.66 -1.15 14.40
N GLU A 175 -20.22 -0.14 13.75
CA GLU A 175 -20.91 -0.25 12.46
C GLU A 175 -19.97 -0.87 11.41
N GLY A 176 -20.53 -1.56 10.41
CA GLY A 176 -19.77 -2.17 9.32
C GLY A 176 -19.02 -3.46 9.68
N ILE A 177 -18.92 -3.83 10.97
CA ILE A 177 -18.42 -5.13 11.40
C ILE A 177 -19.59 -5.95 11.94
N ALA A 178 -19.75 -7.17 11.42
CA ALA A 178 -20.86 -8.03 11.82
C ALA A 178 -20.81 -8.27 13.34
N ALA A 179 -21.94 -8.17 14.03
CA ALA A 179 -22.00 -8.39 15.48
C ALA A 179 -21.57 -9.82 15.92
N SER A 180 -21.51 -10.77 14.98
CA SER A 180 -20.95 -12.11 15.20
C SER A 180 -19.43 -12.15 15.21
N ASP A 181 -18.77 -11.10 14.71
CA ASP A 181 -17.33 -10.97 14.68
C ASP A 181 -16.85 -10.37 16.01
N GLU A 182 -16.13 -11.17 16.79
CA GLU A 182 -15.66 -10.81 18.13
C GLU A 182 -14.78 -9.55 18.16
N TYR A 183 -14.16 -9.21 17.01
CA TYR A 183 -13.25 -8.08 16.86
C TYR A 183 -13.96 -6.74 16.56
N GLY A 184 -15.29 -6.69 16.55
CA GLY A 184 -16.07 -5.46 16.36
C GLY A 184 -16.51 -4.77 17.66
N SER A 185 -16.32 -5.40 18.82
CA SER A 185 -16.77 -4.87 20.12
C SER A 185 -15.83 -3.79 20.67
N TYR A 186 -16.40 -2.69 21.15
CA TYR A 186 -15.71 -1.62 21.86
C TYR A 186 -16.51 -1.15 23.08
N GLY A 187 -15.83 -0.39 23.94
CA GLY A 187 -16.37 0.03 25.22
C GLY A 187 -15.90 -0.86 26.36
N GLY A 188 -16.30 -0.51 27.57
CA GLY A 188 -16.01 -1.24 28.77
C GLY A 188 -16.16 -0.35 29.99
N THR A 189 -15.28 -0.52 30.96
CA THR A 189 -15.27 0.22 32.23
C THR A 189 -13.86 0.72 32.60
N ASP A 190 -12.89 0.58 31.70
CA ASP A 190 -11.51 0.95 31.95
C ASP A 190 -11.17 2.26 31.22
N ASP A 191 -11.44 3.37 31.90
CA ASP A 191 -11.13 4.72 31.37
C ASP A 191 -9.63 5.02 31.36
N THR A 192 -8.79 4.11 31.85
CA THR A 192 -7.32 4.20 31.78
C THR A 192 -6.73 3.40 30.61
N ASP A 193 -7.59 2.75 29.81
CA ASP A 193 -7.18 1.99 28.63
C ASP A 193 -6.41 2.84 27.62
N ASN A 194 -5.51 2.18 26.88
CA ASN A 194 -4.66 2.81 25.90
C ASN A 194 -4.42 1.86 24.72
N SER A 195 -5.05 2.14 23.59
CA SER A 195 -4.91 1.37 22.34
C SER A 195 -3.70 1.77 21.48
N GLY A 196 -2.81 2.64 21.99
CA GLY A 196 -1.53 2.98 21.37
C GLY A 196 -1.33 4.46 21.04
N SER A 197 -0.56 4.75 20.01
CA SER A 197 -0.10 6.11 19.65
C SER A 197 -0.08 6.29 18.13
N LEU A 198 -0.68 7.38 17.66
CA LEU A 198 -0.60 7.85 16.28
C LEU A 198 0.07 9.22 16.25
N LYS A 199 1.20 9.34 15.56
CA LYS A 199 1.96 10.59 15.45
C LYS A 199 2.51 10.74 14.03
N TYR A 200 2.32 11.91 13.42
CA TYR A 200 2.66 12.15 12.00
C TYR A 200 2.14 11.05 11.05
N VAL A 201 0.85 10.71 11.22
CA VAL A 201 0.15 9.72 10.40
C VAL A 201 -0.77 10.46 9.42
N SER A 202 -0.77 10.05 8.16
CA SER A 202 -1.68 10.52 7.13
C SER A 202 -2.54 9.36 6.66
N ILE A 203 -3.85 9.45 6.87
CA ILE A 203 -4.84 8.47 6.41
C ILE A 203 -5.62 9.11 5.26
N ARG A 204 -5.59 8.49 4.08
CA ARG A 204 -6.10 9.07 2.83
C ARG A 204 -7.02 8.10 2.12
N HIS A 205 -7.99 8.63 1.38
CA HIS A 205 -8.86 7.86 0.46
C HIS A 205 -9.65 6.71 1.11
N GLY A 206 -9.84 6.76 2.43
CA GLY A 206 -10.66 5.79 3.18
C GLY A 206 -12.15 6.04 3.01
N GLY A 207 -12.98 5.32 3.77
CA GLY A 207 -14.42 5.55 3.85
C GLY A 207 -15.26 4.72 2.90
N THR A 208 -14.77 3.54 2.48
CA THR A 208 -15.62 2.60 1.75
C THR A 208 -16.62 1.95 2.70
N ASP A 209 -17.78 1.57 2.17
CA ASP A 209 -18.81 0.83 2.91
C ASP A 209 -18.23 -0.49 3.45
N LEU A 210 -18.20 -0.65 4.77
CA LEU A 210 -17.90 -1.93 5.43
C LEU A 210 -19.17 -2.76 5.67
N GLY A 211 -20.34 -2.11 5.56
CA GLY A 211 -21.70 -2.67 5.58
C GLY A 211 -22.69 -1.74 4.86
N GLU A 212 -23.95 -2.17 4.65
CA GLU A 212 -24.96 -1.33 3.97
C GLU A 212 -25.24 -0.06 4.79
N GLY A 213 -24.75 1.10 4.32
CA GLY A 213 -24.87 2.38 5.02
C GLY A 213 -23.92 2.57 6.21
N ASP A 214 -22.88 1.74 6.29
CA ASP A 214 -21.88 1.75 7.37
C ASP A 214 -20.49 2.12 6.81
N GLU A 215 -20.28 3.40 6.53
CA GLU A 215 -18.97 3.95 6.16
C GLU A 215 -18.18 4.38 7.40
N ILE A 216 -16.93 3.92 7.48
CA ILE A 216 -16.05 4.22 8.62
C ILE A 216 -14.82 4.93 8.07
N ASN A 217 -14.88 6.27 8.02
CA ASN A 217 -13.87 7.25 7.53
C ASN A 217 -14.09 7.87 6.13
N GLY A 218 -15.31 8.31 5.79
CA GLY A 218 -15.65 9.04 4.54
C GLY A 218 -15.85 10.54 4.71
#